data_AF-A0A1Z7WVW6-F1
#
_entry.id   AF-A0A1Z7WVW6-F1
#
_cell.length_a   1.000
_cell.length_b   1.000
_cell.length_c   1.000
_cell.angle_alpha   90.00
_cell.angle_beta   90.00
_cell.angle_gamma   90.00
#
_symmetry.space_group_name_H-M   'P 1'
#
loop_
_entity.id
_entity.type
_entity.pdbx_description
1 polymer ?
#
loop_
_entity_poly.entity_id
_entity_poly.type
_entity_poly.pdbx_seq_one_letter_code
_entity_poly.pdbx_strand_id
1 'polypeptide(L)'
;MGRLVTSGNDIVWKYVVAEQSSEMYRVPIDVGVGEHVLIKYTHDAMRDEEVTYEIVDPEKEEFEADILKLKKQDLSALKGYVSNNTTTTPWYFKFIGKKTPENHFVNMVAAFADYVELNGDVELFGEM
;
A
#
# COMPACT_ATOMS: atom_id res chain seq x y z
N MET A 1 8.11 16.31 4.21
CA MET A 1 6.76 15.71 4.15
C MET A 1 6.94 14.20 4.17
N GLY A 2 6.10 13.45 4.89
CA GLY A 2 6.21 11.99 4.94
C GLY A 2 5.52 11.39 3.72
N ARG A 3 6.06 10.29 3.17
CA ARG A 3 5.36 9.52 2.14
C ARG A 3 4.17 8.81 2.78
N LEU A 4 3.01 8.91 2.14
CA LEU A 4 1.75 8.36 2.64
C LEU A 4 1.14 7.42 1.59
N VAL A 5 0.32 6.49 2.07
CA VAL A 5 -0.65 5.78 1.25
C VAL A 5 -2.03 6.23 1.68
N THR A 6 -2.81 6.75 0.75
CA THR A 6 -4.12 7.34 1.01
C THR A 6 -5.23 6.65 0.21
N SER A 7 -6.47 6.77 0.66
CA SER A 7 -7.66 6.43 -0.13
C SER A 7 -8.68 7.53 0.08
N GLY A 8 -8.90 8.37 -0.94
CA GLY A 8 -9.61 9.63 -0.76
C GLY A 8 -8.94 10.51 0.29
N ASN A 9 -9.65 10.83 1.37
CA ASN A 9 -9.13 11.65 2.48
C ASN A 9 -8.53 10.82 3.63
N ASP A 10 -8.58 9.49 3.55
CA ASP A 10 -8.09 8.62 4.62
C ASP A 10 -6.60 8.31 4.42
N ILE A 11 -5.84 8.36 5.51
CA ILE A 11 -4.46 7.86 5.55
C ILE A 11 -4.49 6.39 5.94
N VAL A 12 -4.10 5.53 5.01
CA VAL A 12 -4.08 4.06 5.20
C VAL A 12 -2.72 3.60 5.70
N TRP A 13 -1.63 4.21 5.22
CA TRP A 13 -0.27 3.90 5.69
C TRP A 13 0.63 5.14 5.68
N LYS A 14 1.63 5.13 6.56
CA LYS A 14 2.67 6.15 6.60
C LYS A 14 4.04 5.48 6.62
N TYR A 15 4.84 5.77 5.60
CA TYR A 15 6.20 5.25 5.50
C TYR A 15 7.10 5.82 6.59
N VAL A 16 7.97 4.97 7.13
CA VAL A 16 9.01 5.41 8.07
C VAL A 16 10.17 6.02 7.31
N VAL A 17 10.40 7.32 7.53
CA VAL A 17 11.43 8.10 6.83
C VAL A 17 12.80 7.45 7.03
N ALA A 18 13.54 7.27 5.93
CA ALA A 18 14.87 6.65 5.87
C ALA A 18 14.94 5.16 6.26
N GLU A 19 13.82 4.54 6.64
CA GLU A 19 13.76 3.11 7.02
C GLU A 19 12.92 2.28 6.05
N GLN A 20 11.94 2.90 5.36
CA GLN A 20 11.05 2.21 4.44
C GLN A 20 10.93 2.93 3.08
N SER A 21 11.14 2.18 1.99
CA SER A 21 10.89 2.65 0.62
C SER A 21 9.39 2.59 0.28
N SER A 22 8.96 3.23 -0.81
CA SER A 22 7.64 2.93 -1.38
C SER A 22 7.64 1.49 -1.90
N GLU A 23 6.66 0.70 -1.50
CA GLU A 23 6.64 -0.75 -1.67
C GLU A 23 5.27 -1.27 -2.16
N MET A 24 4.36 -0.38 -2.58
CA MET A 24 3.02 -0.79 -3.05
C MET A 24 3.08 -1.76 -4.24
N TYR A 25 4.04 -1.56 -5.15
CA TYR A 25 4.30 -2.47 -6.28
C TYR A 25 4.61 -3.92 -5.85
N ARG A 26 5.07 -4.13 -4.62
CA ARG A 26 5.36 -5.46 -4.10
C ARG A 26 4.10 -6.23 -3.73
N VAL A 27 2.95 -5.57 -3.52
CA VAL A 27 1.73 -6.30 -3.13
C VAL A 27 1.29 -7.28 -4.23
N PRO A 28 1.16 -6.88 -5.51
CA PRO A 28 0.89 -7.84 -6.58
C PRO A 28 1.99 -8.89 -6.76
N ILE A 29 3.26 -8.53 -6.56
CA ILE A 29 4.40 -9.43 -6.81
C ILE A 29 4.55 -10.49 -5.70
N ASP A 30 4.52 -10.06 -4.44
CA ASP A 30 4.82 -10.89 -3.28
C ASP A 30 3.57 -11.57 -2.70
N VAL A 31 2.41 -10.90 -2.77
CA VAL A 31 1.13 -11.42 -2.25
C VAL A 31 0.30 -12.09 -3.35
N GLY A 32 0.49 -11.69 -4.61
CA GLY A 32 -0.23 -12.23 -5.75
C GLY A 32 -1.64 -11.64 -5.95
N VAL A 33 -1.92 -10.47 -5.38
CA VAL A 33 -3.24 -9.81 -5.45
C VAL A 33 -3.13 -8.31 -5.69
N GLY A 34 -4.24 -7.74 -6.18
CA GLY A 34 -4.33 -6.34 -6.55
C GLY A 34 -3.70 -6.02 -7.91
N GLU A 35 -3.92 -4.80 -8.34
CA GLU A 35 -3.37 -4.24 -9.57
C GLU A 35 -2.59 -2.97 -9.22
N HIS A 36 -1.29 -2.96 -9.53
CA HIS A 36 -0.44 -1.78 -9.34
C HIS A 36 -0.28 -1.07 -10.68
N VAL A 37 -0.60 0.22 -10.71
CA VAL A 37 -0.53 1.06 -11.91
C VAL A 37 0.14 2.38 -11.59
N LEU A 38 0.84 2.95 -12.56
CA LEU A 38 1.39 4.29 -12.48
C LEU A 38 0.46 5.24 -13.21
N ILE A 39 0.25 6.42 -12.65
CA ILE A 39 -0.70 7.39 -13.17
C ILE A 39 -0.10 8.78 -13.33
N LYS A 40 -0.76 9.56 -14.16
CA LYS A 40 -0.59 11.00 -14.30
C LYS A 40 -1.93 11.68 -14.11
N TYR A 41 -1.98 12.75 -13.33
CA TYR A 41 -3.22 13.47 -13.12
C TYR A 41 -3.58 14.29 -14.36
N THR A 42 -4.82 14.16 -14.80
CA THR A 42 -5.36 14.97 -15.88
C THR A 42 -6.20 16.09 -15.26
N HIS A 43 -5.83 17.35 -15.55
CA HIS A 43 -6.62 18.50 -15.13
C HIS A 43 -7.62 18.84 -16.23
N ASP A 44 -8.90 18.53 -16.01
CA ASP A 44 -9.99 19.10 -16.80
C ASP A 44 -10.36 20.46 -16.20
N ALA A 45 -10.00 21.54 -16.90
CA ALA A 45 -10.31 22.92 -16.47
C ALA A 45 -11.82 23.22 -16.37
N MET A 46 -12.70 22.33 -16.83
CA MET A 46 -14.15 22.44 -16.65
C MET A 46 -14.71 21.66 -15.45
N ARG A 47 -13.89 20.82 -14.79
CA ARG A 47 -14.31 19.92 -13.70
C ARG A 47 -13.32 19.95 -12.52
N ASP A 48 -13.03 21.14 -12.02
CA ASP A 48 -12.09 21.40 -10.91
C ASP A 48 -12.34 20.58 -9.61
N GLU A 49 -13.48 19.88 -9.47
CA GLU A 49 -13.81 19.08 -8.30
C GLU A 49 -13.47 17.58 -8.41
N GLU A 50 -13.23 17.06 -9.62
CA GLU A 50 -13.01 15.63 -9.84
C GLU A 50 -11.61 15.39 -10.42
N VAL A 51 -10.68 14.94 -9.57
CA VAL A 51 -9.32 14.58 -9.99
C VAL A 51 -9.40 13.33 -10.87
N THR A 52 -9.29 13.52 -12.18
CA THR A 52 -9.14 12.43 -13.13
C THR A 52 -7.67 12.06 -13.31
N TYR A 53 -7.43 10.80 -13.66
CA TYR A 53 -6.08 10.31 -13.91
C TYR A 53 -6.05 9.36 -15.10
N GLU A 54 -4.91 9.29 -15.78
CA GLU A 54 -4.63 8.31 -16.82
C GLU A 54 -3.54 7.34 -16.37
N ILE A 55 -3.69 6.06 -16.74
CA ILE A 55 -2.66 5.05 -16.51
C ILE A 55 -1.57 5.23 -17.56
N VAL A 56 -0.33 5.38 -17.12
CA VAL A 56 0.82 5.65 -17.98
C VAL A 56 1.85 4.52 -17.93
N ASP A 57 2.58 4.37 -19.02
CA ASP A 57 3.77 3.51 -19.10
C ASP A 57 5.01 4.36 -18.75
N PRO A 58 5.72 4.05 -17.65
CA PRO A 58 6.85 4.85 -17.20
C PRO A 58 8.05 4.82 -18.16
N GLU A 59 8.10 3.86 -19.09
CA GLU A 59 9.14 3.84 -20.13
C GLU A 59 8.84 4.84 -21.25
N LYS A 60 7.59 5.30 -21.37
CA LYS A 60 7.13 6.20 -22.43
C LYS A 60 6.92 7.62 -21.94
N GLU A 61 6.39 7.78 -20.72
CA GLU A 61 5.97 9.07 -20.18
C GLU A 61 6.28 9.20 -18.69
N GLU A 62 6.42 10.44 -18.21
CA GLU A 62 6.56 10.73 -16.78
C GLU A 62 5.25 10.44 -16.03
N PHE A 63 5.37 9.91 -14.82
CA PHE A 63 4.25 9.60 -13.93
C PHE A 63 4.33 10.44 -12.65
N GLU A 64 3.19 10.68 -12.02
CA GLU A 64 3.07 11.58 -10.85
C GLU A 64 2.78 10.80 -9.57
N ALA A 65 2.05 9.69 -9.66
CA ALA A 65 1.71 8.85 -8.51
C ALA A 65 1.60 7.37 -8.91
N ASP A 66 1.59 6.50 -7.91
CA ASP A 66 1.26 5.09 -8.08
C ASP A 66 -0.02 4.71 -7.34
N ILE A 67 -0.81 3.82 -7.94
CA ILE A 67 -2.07 3.33 -7.37
C ILE A 67 -1.96 1.82 -7.20
N LEU A 68 -2.42 1.34 -6.05
CA LEU A 68 -2.73 -0.06 -5.82
C LEU A 68 -4.24 -0.23 -5.70
N LYS A 69 -4.83 -0.96 -6.65
CA LYS A 69 -6.25 -1.30 -6.65
C LYS A 69 -6.43 -2.66 -5.97
N LEU A 70 -7.20 -2.70 -4.89
CA LEU A 70 -7.52 -3.92 -4.15
C LEU A 70 -9.02 -4.16 -4.15
N LYS A 71 -9.40 -5.42 -4.35
CA LYS A 71 -10.80 -5.83 -4.30
C LYS A 71 -11.07 -6.56 -3.00
N LYS A 72 -12.33 -6.56 -2.58
CA LYS A 72 -12.78 -7.30 -1.39
C LYS A 72 -12.42 -8.79 -1.44
N GLN A 73 -12.40 -9.38 -2.64
CA GLN A 73 -12.00 -10.78 -2.83
C GLN A 73 -10.52 -11.05 -2.50
N ASP A 74 -9.66 -10.02 -2.52
CA ASP A 74 -8.22 -10.13 -2.25
C ASP A 74 -7.93 -10.27 -0.74
N LEU A 75 -8.91 -9.95 0.11
CA LEU A 75 -8.79 -9.92 1.56
C LEU A 75 -8.23 -11.23 2.14
N SER A 76 -8.67 -12.38 1.63
CA SER A 76 -8.20 -13.68 2.11
C SER A 76 -6.71 -13.88 1.85
N ALA A 77 -6.20 -13.43 0.70
CA ALA A 77 -4.79 -13.56 0.36
C ALA A 77 -3.93 -12.58 1.16
N LEU A 78 -4.39 -11.33 1.32
CA LEU A 78 -3.72 -10.33 2.16
C LEU A 78 -3.55 -10.84 3.60
N LYS A 79 -4.64 -11.30 4.23
CA LYS A 79 -4.61 -11.85 5.59
C LYS A 79 -3.76 -13.12 5.68
N GLY A 80 -3.81 -13.98 4.66
CA GLY A 80 -2.97 -15.18 4.57
C GLY A 80 -1.48 -14.85 4.54
N TYR A 81 -1.08 -13.89 3.70
CA TYR A 81 0.30 -13.43 3.62
C TYR A 81 0.78 -12.83 4.95
N VAL A 82 -0.03 -11.98 5.57
CA VAL A 82 0.28 -11.41 6.90
C VAL A 82 0.48 -12.54 7.90
N SER A 83 -0.45 -13.48 8.02
CA SER A 83 -0.34 -14.60 8.96
C SER A 83 0.92 -15.45 8.74
N ASN A 84 1.33 -15.68 7.49
CA ASN A 84 2.48 -16.51 7.15
C ASN A 84 3.82 -15.78 7.37
N ASN A 85 3.83 -14.45 7.29
CA ASN A 85 5.04 -13.63 7.35
C ASN A 85 5.17 -12.81 8.64
N THR A 86 4.14 -12.78 9.49
CA THR A 86 4.24 -12.19 10.83
C THR A 86 5.10 -13.09 11.69
N THR A 87 6.28 -12.60 12.07
CA THR A 87 7.19 -13.37 12.93
C THR A 87 6.52 -13.54 14.30
N THR A 88 6.03 -14.74 14.60
CA THR A 88 5.61 -15.09 15.96
C THR A 88 6.85 -15.05 16.83
N THR A 89 7.01 -13.97 17.60
CA THR A 89 8.16 -13.81 18.49
C THR A 89 8.15 -14.96 19.48
N PRO A 90 9.15 -15.86 19.46
CA PRO A 90 9.21 -16.94 20.42
C PRO A 90 9.26 -16.36 21.83
N TRP A 91 8.52 -16.96 22.76
CA TRP A 91 8.34 -16.44 24.12
C TRP A 91 9.67 -16.10 24.84
N TYR A 92 10.76 -16.80 24.50
CA TYR A 92 12.09 -16.60 25.08
C TYR A 92 12.83 -15.34 24.56
N PHE A 93 12.47 -14.79 23.39
CA PHE A 93 13.05 -13.54 22.89
C PHE A 93 12.62 -12.31 23.72
N LYS A 94 11.46 -12.38 24.40
CA LYS A 94 11.00 -11.33 25.33
C LYS A 94 11.96 -11.15 26.52
N PHE A 95 12.74 -12.16 26.89
CA PHE A 95 13.67 -12.11 28.01
C PHE A 95 15.03 -11.49 27.66
N ILE A 96 15.38 -11.40 26.36
CA ILE A 96 16.69 -10.91 25.90
C ILE A 96 16.62 -9.42 25.51
N GLY A 97 15.44 -8.79 25.55
CA GLY A 97 15.26 -7.36 25.28
C GLY A 97 15.58 -6.93 23.84
N LYS A 98 15.88 -7.87 22.94
CA LYS A 98 16.08 -7.57 21.52
C LYS A 98 14.72 -7.40 20.86
N LYS A 99 14.44 -6.17 20.38
CA LYS A 99 13.32 -5.93 19.46
C LYS A 99 13.56 -6.75 18.20
N THR A 100 12.58 -7.58 17.84
CA THR A 100 12.54 -8.26 16.55
C THR A 100 12.52 -7.18 15.46
N PRO A 101 13.26 -7.31 14.35
CA PRO A 101 13.15 -6.38 13.24
C PRO A 101 11.70 -6.33 12.76
N GLU A 102 11.08 -5.16 12.78
CA GLU A 102 9.74 -4.98 12.24
C GLU A 102 9.78 -5.15 10.73
N ASN A 103 8.93 -6.02 10.19
CA ASN A 103 8.77 -6.12 8.75
C ASN A 103 7.74 -5.08 8.32
N HIS A 104 8.21 -3.88 7.97
CA HIS A 104 7.34 -2.76 7.58
C HIS A 104 6.41 -3.10 6.41
N PHE A 105 6.86 -3.94 5.47
CA PHE A 105 6.02 -4.39 4.36
C PHE A 105 4.86 -5.26 4.85
N VAL A 106 5.10 -6.23 5.74
CA VAL A 106 4.03 -7.06 6.33
C VAL A 106 3.04 -6.20 7.12
N ASN A 107 3.52 -5.21 7.86
CA ASN A 107 2.66 -4.28 8.60
C ASN A 107 1.82 -3.40 7.65
N MET A 108 2.39 -2.96 6.54
CA MET A 108 1.68 -2.22 5.49
C MET A 108 0.57 -3.09 4.85
N VAL A 109 0.88 -4.35 4.50
CA VAL A 109 -0.11 -5.30 3.96
C VAL A 109 -1.23 -5.57 4.98
N ALA A 110 -0.91 -5.63 6.28
CA ALA A 110 -1.92 -5.76 7.33
C ALA A 110 -2.86 -4.55 7.37
N ALA A 111 -2.32 -3.33 7.30
CA ALA A 111 -3.13 -2.11 7.22
C ALA A 111 -4.04 -2.09 5.99
N PHE A 112 -3.56 -2.54 4.84
CA PHE A 112 -4.36 -2.64 3.61
C PHE A 112 -5.49 -3.66 3.76
N ALA A 113 -5.22 -4.82 4.37
CA ALA A 113 -6.23 -5.84 4.63
C ALA A 113 -7.35 -5.29 5.53
N ASP A 114 -7.00 -4.60 6.61
CA ASP A 114 -7.97 -4.00 7.54
C ASP A 114 -8.80 -2.93 6.83
N TYR A 115 -8.18 -2.11 5.98
CA TYR A 115 -8.89 -1.06 5.24
C TYR A 115 -9.85 -1.65 4.18
N VAL A 116 -9.44 -2.69 3.46
CA VAL A 116 -10.30 -3.45 2.51
C VAL A 116 -11.46 -4.13 3.23
N GLU A 117 -11.24 -4.69 4.43
CA GLU A 117 -12.31 -5.31 5.20
C GLU A 117 -13.42 -4.33 5.57
N LEU A 118 -13.04 -3.09 5.92
CA LEU A 118 -13.96 -2.03 6.31
C LEU A 118 -14.66 -1.38 5.12
N ASN A 119 -13.95 -1.16 4.00
CA ASN A 119 -14.43 -0.32 2.91
C ASN A 119 -14.79 -1.10 1.62
N GLY A 120 -14.39 -2.37 1.50
CA GLY A 120 -14.63 -3.18 0.31
C GLY A 120 -13.56 -2.99 -0.75
N ASP A 121 -13.98 -2.65 -1.97
CA ASP A 121 -13.05 -2.37 -3.07
C ASP A 121 -12.45 -0.98 -2.89
N VAL A 122 -11.12 -0.87 -2.97
CA VAL A 122 -10.39 0.36 -2.64
C VAL A 122 -9.31 0.66 -3.67
N GLU A 123 -9.06 1.95 -3.88
CA GLU A 123 -7.89 2.45 -4.59
C GLU A 123 -6.98 3.16 -3.58
N LEU A 124 -5.76 2.68 -3.47
CA LEU A 124 -4.74 3.21 -2.57
C LEU A 124 -3.74 4.01 -3.39
N PHE A 125 -3.53 5.27 -3.05
CA PHE A 125 -2.64 6.19 -3.74
C PHE A 125 -1.34 6.36 -2.95
N GLY A 126 -0.21 6.10 -3.58
CA GLY A 126 1.12 6.36 -3.02
C GLY A 126 1.56 7.78 -3.38
N GLU A 127 1.67 8.65 -2.38
CA GLU A 127 2.20 9.99 -2.57
C GLU A 127 3.73 9.95 -2.51
N MET A 128 4.39 10.29 -3.62
CA MET A 128 5.84 10.18 -3.83
C MET A 128 6.66 11.30 -3.21
#